data_AF-A0A9W9P4V1-F1
#
_entry.id   AF-A0A9W9P4V1-F1
#
_cell.length_a   1.000
_cell.length_b   1.000
_cell.length_c   1.000
_cell.angle_alpha   90.00
_cell.angle_beta   90.00
_cell.angle_gamma   90.00
#
_symmetry.space_group_name_H-M   'P 1'
#
loop_
_entity.id
_entity.type
_entity.pdbx_description
1 polymer ?
#
loop_
_entity_poly.entity_id
_entity_poly.type
_entity_poly.pdbx_seq_one_letter_code
_entity_poly.pdbx_strand_id
1 'polypeptide(L)' 'MAADPSASVVRTKIKLLIDNLINIRDDAGEFLVPLRDDRKIQAKCWNGWEWTHGVGLYGVWKFYEIIGDI' A
#
# COMPACT_ATOMS: atom_id res chain seq x y z
N MET A 1 -23.58 22.23 3.51
CA MET A 1 -22.40 21.51 2.99
C MET A 1 -21.50 21.21 4.17
N ALA A 2 -20.93 20.00 4.29
CA ALA A 2 -19.95 19.72 5.34
C ALA A 2 -18.69 20.56 5.12
N ALA A 3 -18.03 20.99 6.19
CA ALA A 3 -16.75 21.69 6.09
C ALA A 3 -15.65 20.72 5.63
N ASP A 4 -14.68 21.22 4.85
CA ASP A 4 -13.54 20.43 4.41
C ASP A 4 -12.68 20.00 5.62
N PRO A 5 -12.12 18.77 5.59
CA PRO A 5 -11.27 18.30 6.67
C PRO A 5 -9.98 19.12 6.76
N SER A 6 -9.48 19.32 7.98
CA SER A 6 -8.18 19.98 8.17
C SER A 6 -7.04 19.14 7.62
N ALA A 7 -5.93 19.80 7.26
CA ALA A 7 -4.73 19.12 6.75
C ALA A 7 -4.18 18.06 7.73
N SER A 8 -4.30 18.28 9.04
CA SER A 8 -3.89 17.31 10.07
C SER A 8 -4.73 16.03 10.04
N VAL A 9 -6.05 16.18 9.87
CA VAL A 9 -6.96 15.03 9.73
C VAL A 9 -6.62 14.23 8.48
N VAL A 10 -6.41 14.91 7.34
CA VAL A 10 -6.01 14.25 6.08
C VAL A 10 -4.69 13.49 6.24
N ARG A 11 -3.66 14.10 6.83
CA ARG A 11 -2.36 13.45 7.08
C ARG A 11 -2.50 12.20 7.95
N THR A 12 -3.30 12.29 9.01
CA THR A 12 -3.54 11.15 9.92
C THR A 12 -4.19 9.99 9.17
N LYS A 13 -5.16 10.27 8.29
CA LYS A 13 -5.83 9.23 7.49
C LYS A 13 -4.92 8.64 6.42
N ILE A 14 -4.03 9.43 5.81
CA ILE A 14 -3.02 8.92 4.88
C ILE A 14 -2.05 7.99 5.60
N LYS A 15 -1.54 8.35 6.78
CA LYS A 15 -0.65 7.48 7.57
C LYS A 15 -1.33 6.15 7.94
N LEU A 16 -2.60 6.20 8.35
CA LEU A 16 -3.37 4.98 8.63
C LEU A 16 -3.58 4.12 7.37
N LEU A 17 -3.79 4.74 6.21
CA LEU A 17 -3.92 4.02 4.94
C LEU A 17 -2.59 3.36 4.52
N ILE A 18 -1.47 4.06 4.69
CA ILE A 18 -0.13 3.52 4.42
C ILE A 18 0.15 2.34 5.34
N ASP A 19 -0.13 2.47 6.63
CA ASP A 19 0.03 1.39 7.62
C ASP A 19 -0.79 0.15 7.22
N ASN A 20 -2.05 0.32 6.81
CA ASN A 20 -2.86 -0.77 6.32
C ASN A 20 -2.27 -1.42 5.05
N LEU A 21 -1.87 -0.60 4.08
CA LEU A 21 -1.30 -1.03 2.80
C LEU A 21 -0.06 -1.92 2.98
N ILE A 22 0.89 -1.48 3.81
CA ILE A 22 2.14 -2.23 4.03
C ILE A 22 1.94 -3.49 4.88
N ASN A 23 0.81 -3.60 5.58
CA ASN A 23 0.44 -4.75 6.41
C ASN A 23 -0.55 -5.70 5.72
N ILE A 24 -0.86 -5.53 4.43
CA ILE A 24 -1.62 -6.52 3.67
C ILE A 24 -0.84 -7.84 3.66
N ARG A 25 -1.54 -8.93 4.02
CA ARG A 25 -0.98 -10.28 4.13
C ARG A 25 -1.92 -11.33 3.55
N ASP A 26 -1.32 -12.44 3.15
CA ASP A 26 -1.94 -13.67 2.69
C ASP A 26 -1.15 -14.85 3.29
N ASP A 27 -1.21 -14.97 4.61
CA ASP A 27 -0.42 -15.95 5.37
C ASP A 27 -0.82 -17.40 5.05
N ALA A 28 -2.05 -17.62 4.59
CA ALA A 28 -2.55 -18.92 4.15
C ALA A 28 -2.16 -19.26 2.70
N GLY A 29 -1.71 -18.28 1.91
CA GLY A 29 -1.38 -18.45 0.50
C GLY A 29 -2.59 -18.72 -0.39
N GLU A 30 -3.77 -18.22 0.00
CA GLU A 30 -5.05 -18.40 -0.73
C GLU A 30 -4.98 -17.78 -2.12
N PHE A 31 -4.21 -16.70 -2.29
CA PHE A 31 -4.16 -15.90 -3.50
C PHE A 31 -2.84 -16.00 -4.26
N LEU A 32 -2.05 -17.05 -4.00
CA LEU A 32 -0.83 -17.33 -4.74
C LEU A 32 -1.14 -17.56 -6.22
N VAL A 33 -0.43 -16.86 -7.09
CA VAL A 33 -0.61 -16.98 -8.55
C VAL A 33 0.37 -18.03 -9.08
N PRO A 34 -0.11 -19.17 -9.62
CA PRO A 34 0.76 -20.19 -10.19
C PRO A 34 1.30 -19.76 -11.56
N LEU A 35 2.54 -20.12 -11.84
CA LEU A 35 3.20 -19.95 -13.12
C LEU A 35 3.40 -21.27 -13.84
N ARG A 36 3.73 -21.22 -15.14
CA ARG A 36 3.96 -22.40 -15.99
C ARG A 36 5.22 -23.19 -15.63
N ASP A 37 6.12 -22.60 -14.84
CA ASP A 37 7.38 -23.19 -14.39
C ASP A 37 7.34 -23.58 -12.90
N ASP A 38 6.15 -23.94 -12.40
CA ASP A 38 5.85 -24.39 -11.04
C ASP A 38 6.13 -23.37 -9.92
N ARG A 39 6.59 -22.16 -10.25
CA ARG A 39 6.68 -21.05 -9.30
C ARG A 39 5.29 -20.56 -8.89
N LYS A 40 5.23 -19.97 -7.71
CA LYS A 40 4.06 -19.26 -7.18
C LYS A 40 4.45 -17.84 -6.81
N ILE A 41 3.70 -16.87 -7.28
CA ILE A 41 3.92 -15.45 -6.97
C ILE A 41 3.00 -15.03 -5.83
N GLN A 42 3.58 -14.34 -4.84
CA GLN A 42 2.84 -13.61 -3.84
C GLN A 42 2.40 -12.25 -4.40
N ALA A 43 1.14 -12.17 -4.85
CA ALA A 43 0.59 -11.00 -5.53
C ALA A 43 -0.21 -10.06 -4.60
N LYS A 44 -0.35 -10.39 -3.31
CA LYS A 44 -1.14 -9.62 -2.33
C LYS A 44 -0.28 -8.91 -1.30
N CYS A 45 0.63 -9.63 -0.67
CA CYS A 45 1.41 -9.11 0.45
C CYS A 45 2.37 -8.01 -0.01
N TRP A 46 2.68 -7.07 0.90
CA TRP A 46 3.64 -5.99 0.62
C TRP A 46 5.07 -6.47 0.31
N ASN A 47 5.42 -7.69 0.72
CA ASN A 47 6.69 -8.35 0.38
C ASN A 47 6.70 -8.99 -1.03
N GLY A 48 5.68 -8.72 -1.84
CA GLY A 48 5.63 -9.08 -3.26
C GLY A 48 6.20 -8.00 -4.17
N TRP A 49 6.03 -8.20 -5.48
CA TRP A 49 6.36 -7.17 -6.47
C TRP A 49 5.36 -7.20 -7.61
N GLU A 50 4.40 -6.29 -7.54
CA GLU A 50 3.34 -6.13 -8.52
C GLU A 50 3.11 -4.64 -8.82
N TRP A 51 2.37 -4.34 -9.89
CA TRP A 51 2.06 -2.97 -10.28
C TRP A 51 1.37 -2.16 -9.17
N THR A 52 0.62 -2.82 -8.29
CA THR A 52 -0.02 -2.23 -7.11
C THR A 52 1.00 -1.63 -6.14
N HIS A 53 2.15 -2.28 -5.97
CA HIS A 53 3.25 -1.78 -5.16
C HIS A 53 3.84 -0.52 -5.80
N GLY A 54 3.94 -0.46 -7.14
CA GLY A 54 4.35 0.74 -7.85
C GLY A 54 3.45 1.95 -7.56
N VAL A 55 2.13 1.75 -7.58
CA VAL A 55 1.16 2.80 -7.22
C VAL A 55 1.30 3.21 -5.74
N GLY A 56 1.41 2.24 -4.84
CA GLY A 56 1.61 2.48 -3.41
C GLY A 56 2.88 3.26 -3.11
N LEU A 57 4.02 2.82 -3.65
CA LEU A 57 5.33 3.45 -3.50
C LEU A 57 5.32 4.88 -4.05
N TYR A 58 4.68 5.11 -5.19
CA TYR A 58 4.54 6.47 -5.73
C TYR A 58 3.73 7.38 -4.80
N GLY A 59 2.62 6.90 -4.26
CA GLY A 59 1.81 7.64 -3.28
C GLY A 59 2.57 7.98 -2.01
N VAL A 60 3.29 7.01 -1.44
CA VAL A 60 4.16 7.21 -0.25
C VAL A 60 5.26 8.22 -0.56
N TRP A 61 5.92 8.10 -1.72
CA TRP A 61 6.96 9.05 -2.13
C TRP A 61 6.41 10.47 -2.27
N LYS A 62 5.26 10.65 -2.94
CA LYS A 62 4.62 11.96 -3.06
C LYS A 62 4.22 12.54 -1.71
N PHE A 63 3.72 11.71 -0.81
CA PHE A 63 3.40 12.15 0.54
C PHE A 63 4.66 12.64 1.26
N TYR A 64 5.74 11.87 1.23
CA TYR A 64 7.05 12.26 1.76
C TYR A 64 7.56 13.58 1.16
N GLU A 65 7.49 13.77 -0.17
CA GLU A 65 7.90 15.03 -0.81
C GLU A 65 7.12 16.26 -0.31
N ILE A 66 5.83 16.09 0.01
CA ILE A 66 4.96 17.20 0.45
C ILE A 66 5.18 17.55 1.93
N ILE A 67 5.41 16.56 2.78
CA ILE A 67 5.41 16.75 4.24
C ILE A 67 6.77 16.57 4.92
N GLY A 68 7.76 16.00 4.22
CA GLY A 68 9.11 15.72 4.72
C GLY A 68 9.20 14.55 5.69
N ASP A 69 8.16 13.73 5.80
CA ASP A 69 8.00 12.68 6.82
C ASP A 69 7.26 11.45 6.25
N ILE A 70 7.53 10.28 6.82
CA ILE A 70 6.78 9.03 6.61
C ILE A 70 6.04 8.70 7.91
#